data_AF-A0A9P1I822-F1
#
_entry.id   AF-A0A9P1I822-F1
#
_cell.length_a   1.000
_cell.length_b   1.000
_cell.length_c   1.000
_cell.angle_alpha   90.00
_cell.angle_beta   90.00
_cell.angle_gamma   90.00
#
_symmetry.space_group_name_H-M   'P 1'
#
loop_
_entity.id
_entity.type
_entity.pdbx_description
1 polymer ?
#
loop_
_entity_poly.entity_id
_entity_poly.type
_entity_poly.pdbx_seq_one_letter_code
_entity_poly.pdbx_strand_id
1 'polypeptide(L)'
;MTQKLIALVKSECAPETPDNPQFQEASVSGHIMLLILKERMENIIGMLRRKLEFFSAKKEFVLTSAQILKALGNHQGGEITRGMAYFLATGNLVTRVGLALQQESGFSVIAERINQLRFVSHFRAIHRGAFFMEMRTTDVRKLRPEAWGFICPVHTPDGAPCGLLNHLTASCKIVTHLNDNSNIPAMLAKLGMYTHKTVQMSPENEELYPVLMDGRFIGYVPIGKAAAIERFVRCAKVANDARIPYTSEVALVKRSTDLKNVQTQYPGIYILSDPGRLIRPVRNLALNAVENIGTFEQVYLSVVLDPEEAEPGVTMHQELHPSCLFSFAGNLIPFPDHNQSPRNVYQCQMGKQTMGTAVHAWHARADNKMYKLQFPQQPLLKLEAYEKYEMDEYPLGTNACVAVISYTGYDMEDAMTINKSSYQRGFAHGTVIKVERINLVTDRERKTIFHKMSRDEIPTVGCDGLPIPGRRYFMDEVYYVTYNMETGDTRKHKFHYAEPAYCGNVRIVQSDTDGIMHALIQWRIERNPIIGDKFASRHGQKGINSFLWPVESLPFSESGMVPDIIFNPHGFPSRMTIGEDF
;
A
#
# COMPACT_ATOMS: atom_id res chain seq x y z
N MET A 1 27.48 -2.94 -23.89
CA MET A 1 27.83 -3.39 -22.52
C MET A 1 29.34 -3.37 -22.30
N THR A 2 30.15 -4.07 -23.10
CA THR A 2 31.63 -4.09 -22.96
C THR A 2 32.25 -2.69 -22.93
N GLN A 3 31.80 -1.78 -23.80
CA GLN A 3 32.24 -0.37 -23.80
C GLN A 3 31.94 0.35 -22.47
N LYS A 4 30.75 0.16 -21.89
CA LYS A 4 30.37 0.72 -20.58
C LYS A 4 31.24 0.14 -19.46
N LEU A 5 31.54 -1.16 -19.50
CA LEU A 5 32.45 -1.79 -18.53
C LEU A 5 33.86 -1.22 -18.63
N ILE A 6 34.39 -1.05 -19.85
CA ILE A 6 35.71 -0.44 -20.06
C ILE A 6 35.73 1.00 -19.54
N ALA A 7 34.70 1.80 -19.85
CA ALA A 7 34.58 3.17 -19.35
C ALA A 7 34.55 3.23 -17.82
N LEU A 8 33.82 2.32 -17.17
CA LEU A 8 33.77 2.22 -15.71
C LEU A 8 35.15 1.86 -15.12
N VAL A 9 35.85 0.87 -15.69
CA VAL A 9 37.20 0.47 -15.25
C VAL A 9 38.21 1.61 -15.44
N LYS A 10 38.07 2.39 -16.52
CA LYS A 10 38.87 3.58 -16.78
C LYS A 10 38.47 4.80 -15.93
N SER A 11 37.47 4.67 -15.06
CA SER A 11 36.92 5.77 -14.26
C SER A 11 36.35 6.92 -15.09
N GLU A 12 35.94 6.66 -16.33
CA GLU A 12 35.31 7.62 -17.25
C GLU A 12 33.81 7.80 -16.99
N CYS A 13 33.18 6.87 -16.25
CA CYS A 13 31.80 6.99 -15.80
C CYS A 13 31.63 6.56 -14.33
N ALA A 14 30.63 7.13 -13.66
CA ALA A 14 30.32 6.85 -12.27
C ALA A 14 29.71 5.44 -12.09
N PRO A 15 30.01 4.75 -10.98
CA PRO A 15 29.33 3.51 -10.62
C PRO A 15 27.86 3.77 -10.29
N GLU A 16 26.98 2.93 -10.82
CA GLU A 16 25.54 3.00 -10.57
C GLU A 16 25.18 2.12 -9.36
N THR A 17 24.32 2.61 -8.46
CA THR A 17 23.88 1.86 -7.28
C THR A 17 22.45 1.35 -7.46
N PRO A 18 22.17 0.05 -7.24
CA PRO A 18 20.83 -0.52 -7.38
C PRO A 18 19.83 0.00 -6.32
N ASP A 19 20.31 0.70 -5.30
CA ASP A 19 19.47 1.28 -4.25
C ASP A 19 18.94 2.68 -4.60
N ASN A 20 19.41 3.27 -5.69
CA ASN A 20 18.84 4.51 -6.20
C ASN A 20 17.50 4.21 -6.91
N PRO A 21 16.38 4.87 -6.53
CA PRO A 21 15.09 4.76 -7.20
C PRO A 21 15.13 4.98 -8.72
N GLN A 22 16.13 5.71 -9.22
CA GLN A 22 16.40 5.89 -10.65
C GLN A 22 16.53 4.55 -11.40
N PHE A 23 17.10 3.53 -10.76
CA PHE A 23 17.37 2.21 -11.36
C PHE A 23 16.37 1.13 -10.91
N GLN A 24 15.22 1.54 -10.37
CA GLN A 24 14.23 0.64 -9.81
C GLN A 24 12.91 0.75 -10.56
N GLU A 25 12.17 -0.36 -10.57
CA GLU A 25 10.82 -0.47 -11.09
C GLU A 25 9.91 -1.14 -10.06
N ALA A 26 8.61 -0.94 -10.21
CA ALA A 26 7.59 -1.52 -9.35
C ALA A 26 7.02 -2.80 -9.97
N SER A 27 7.37 -3.94 -9.38
CA SER A 27 6.69 -5.21 -9.65
C SER A 27 5.29 -5.20 -9.06
N VAL A 28 4.26 -5.08 -9.91
CA VAL A 28 2.86 -5.15 -9.48
C VAL A 28 2.41 -6.59 -9.24
N SER A 29 1.35 -6.78 -8.46
CA SER A 29 0.79 -8.10 -8.13
C SER A 29 0.50 -8.96 -9.37
N GLY A 30 0.02 -8.35 -10.45
CA GLY A 30 -0.22 -9.02 -11.73
C GLY A 30 1.03 -9.68 -12.32
N HIS A 31 2.19 -9.03 -12.25
CA HIS A 31 3.44 -9.61 -12.75
C HIS A 31 3.81 -10.89 -11.97
N ILE A 32 3.72 -10.83 -10.64
CA ILE A 32 4.02 -11.97 -9.77
C ILE A 32 3.04 -13.12 -10.00
N MET A 33 1.74 -12.81 -10.08
CA MET A 33 0.70 -13.82 -10.36
C MET A 33 0.89 -14.47 -11.73
N LEU A 34 1.28 -13.71 -12.77
CA LEU A 34 1.57 -14.24 -14.10
C LEU A 34 2.80 -15.16 -14.10
N LEU A 35 3.86 -14.81 -13.36
CA LEU A 35 5.04 -15.66 -13.23
C LEU A 35 4.69 -17.01 -12.58
N ILE A 36 3.88 -16.99 -11.52
CA ILE A 36 3.40 -18.21 -10.85
C ILE A 36 2.53 -19.03 -11.80
N LEU A 37 1.60 -18.38 -12.51
CA LEU A 37 0.71 -19.05 -13.45
C LEU A 37 1.50 -19.73 -14.57
N LYS A 38 2.47 -19.02 -15.14
CA LYS A 38 3.38 -19.51 -16.18
C LYS A 38 4.11 -20.77 -15.69
N GLU A 39 4.76 -20.73 -14.53
CA GLU A 39 5.47 -21.89 -14.00
C GLU A 39 4.54 -23.09 -13.74
N ARG A 40 3.32 -22.84 -13.23
CA ARG A 40 2.34 -23.93 -13.03
C ARG A 40 1.92 -24.55 -14.34
N MET A 41 1.69 -23.75 -15.38
CA MET A 41 1.37 -24.25 -16.72
C MET A 41 2.54 -25.03 -17.33
N GLU A 42 3.77 -24.51 -17.24
CA GLU A 42 4.98 -25.20 -17.71
C GLU A 42 5.19 -26.54 -16.99
N ASN A 43 4.94 -26.59 -15.68
CA ASN A 43 5.01 -27.83 -14.92
C ASN A 43 3.97 -28.85 -15.39
N ILE A 44 2.73 -28.44 -15.62
CA ILE A 44 1.66 -29.32 -16.13
C ILE A 44 2.06 -29.86 -17.51
N ILE A 45 2.50 -28.99 -18.43
CA ILE A 45 2.93 -29.37 -19.77
C ILE A 45 4.15 -30.30 -19.72
N GLY A 46 5.15 -29.98 -18.89
CA GLY A 46 6.36 -30.78 -18.72
C GLY A 46 6.11 -32.15 -18.09
N MET A 47 5.13 -32.28 -17.19
CA MET A 47 4.68 -33.58 -16.66
C MET A 47 3.89 -34.37 -17.70
N LEU A 48 3.00 -33.70 -18.44
CA LEU A 48 2.23 -34.30 -19.52
C LEU A 48 3.17 -34.90 -20.58
N ARG A 49 4.16 -34.11 -21.03
CA ARG A 49 5.19 -34.54 -21.97
C ARG A 49 5.91 -35.79 -21.50
N ARG A 50 6.43 -35.79 -20.26
CA ARG A 50 7.16 -36.95 -19.70
C ARG A 50 6.30 -38.22 -19.63
N LYS A 51 5.02 -38.10 -19.29
CA LYS A 51 4.08 -39.24 -19.27
C LYS A 51 3.77 -39.76 -20.67
N LEU A 52 3.58 -38.86 -21.63
CA LEU A 52 3.36 -39.23 -23.03
C LEU A 52 4.61 -39.92 -23.63
N GLU A 53 5.81 -39.40 -23.35
CA GLU A 53 7.09 -40.04 -23.73
C GLU A 53 7.20 -41.45 -23.14
N PHE A 54 6.85 -41.62 -21.85
CA PHE A 54 6.80 -42.93 -21.19
C PHE A 54 5.77 -43.88 -21.82
N PHE A 55 4.59 -43.40 -22.22
CA PHE A 55 3.59 -44.22 -22.89
C PHE A 55 3.99 -44.57 -24.33
N SER A 56 4.69 -43.67 -25.02
CA SER A 56 5.19 -43.90 -26.37
C SER A 56 6.27 -44.99 -26.44
N ALA A 57 6.99 -45.22 -25.33
CA ALA A 57 7.97 -46.29 -25.21
C ALA A 57 7.34 -47.71 -25.16
N LYS A 58 6.01 -47.83 -25.04
CA LYS A 58 5.30 -49.11 -25.09
C LYS A 58 4.92 -49.44 -26.54
N LYS A 59 5.00 -50.73 -26.95
CA LYS A 59 4.61 -51.16 -28.30
C LYS A 59 3.14 -50.79 -28.57
N GLU A 60 2.87 -50.22 -29.75
CA GLU A 60 1.56 -49.73 -30.24
C GLU A 60 0.99 -48.49 -29.52
N PHE A 61 1.74 -47.38 -29.55
CA PHE A 61 1.23 -46.09 -29.06
C PHE A 61 0.68 -45.21 -30.21
N VAL A 62 -0.62 -44.92 -30.17
CA VAL A 62 -1.29 -43.95 -31.05
C VAL A 62 -1.82 -42.79 -30.22
N LEU A 63 -1.29 -41.58 -30.45
CA LEU A 63 -1.69 -40.38 -29.72
C LEU A 63 -3.18 -40.06 -29.99
N THR A 64 -4.02 -40.30 -28.99
CA THR A 64 -5.46 -40.01 -29.02
C THR A 64 -5.83 -39.06 -27.88
N SER A 65 -6.94 -38.32 -28.02
CA SER A 65 -7.45 -37.42 -26.97
C SER A 65 -7.65 -38.14 -25.62
N ALA A 66 -8.05 -39.40 -25.66
CA ALA A 66 -8.22 -40.24 -24.46
C ALA A 66 -6.89 -40.49 -23.73
N GLN A 67 -5.79 -40.67 -24.47
CA GLN A 67 -4.46 -40.84 -23.88
C GLN A 67 -3.92 -39.53 -23.30
N ILE A 68 -4.20 -38.39 -23.92
CA ILE A 68 -3.84 -37.07 -23.38
C ILE A 68 -4.57 -36.85 -22.04
N LEU A 69 -5.87 -37.14 -21.98
CA LEU A 69 -6.63 -37.07 -20.73
C LEU A 69 -6.07 -38.06 -19.68
N LYS A 70 -5.77 -39.30 -20.07
CA LYS A 70 -5.15 -40.28 -19.17
C LYS A 70 -3.79 -39.83 -18.64
N ALA A 71 -2.97 -39.19 -19.47
CA ALA A 71 -1.68 -38.65 -19.08
C ALA A 71 -1.80 -37.43 -18.14
N LEU A 72 -2.79 -36.56 -18.38
CA LEU A 72 -3.13 -35.47 -17.47
C LEU A 72 -3.54 -36.00 -16.09
N GLY A 73 -4.31 -37.09 -16.01
CA GLY A 73 -4.66 -37.76 -14.75
C GLY A 73 -5.21 -36.80 -13.68
N ASN A 74 -4.67 -36.85 -12.47
CA ASN A 74 -5.09 -35.98 -11.35
C ASN A 74 -4.74 -34.48 -11.51
N HIS A 75 -3.99 -34.10 -12.54
CA HIS A 75 -3.62 -32.71 -12.80
C HIS A 75 -4.70 -31.94 -13.59
N GLN A 76 -5.80 -32.60 -13.95
CA GLN A 76 -6.84 -32.06 -14.83
C GLN A 76 -7.63 -30.85 -14.29
N GLY A 77 -7.70 -30.59 -12.98
CA GLY A 77 -8.75 -29.69 -12.48
C GLY A 77 -8.46 -28.77 -11.29
N GLY A 78 -7.25 -28.69 -10.76
CA GLY A 78 -7.08 -27.85 -9.56
C GLY A 78 -5.67 -27.60 -9.05
N GLU A 79 -4.63 -27.94 -9.79
CA GLU A 79 -3.26 -27.61 -9.36
C GLU A 79 -3.00 -26.09 -9.45
N ILE A 80 -3.47 -25.45 -10.52
CA ILE A 80 -3.42 -23.99 -10.66
C ILE A 80 -4.27 -23.33 -9.57
N THR A 81 -5.53 -23.72 -9.43
CA THR A 81 -6.45 -23.12 -8.45
C THR A 81 -5.94 -23.30 -7.02
N ARG A 82 -5.53 -24.51 -6.61
CA ARG A 82 -4.98 -24.75 -5.27
C ARG A 82 -3.67 -24.01 -5.05
N GLY A 83 -2.79 -23.99 -6.05
CA GLY A 83 -1.51 -23.29 -5.98
C GLY A 83 -1.69 -21.78 -5.82
N MET A 84 -2.59 -21.16 -6.59
CA MET A 84 -2.91 -19.74 -6.48
C MET A 84 -3.64 -19.42 -5.16
N ALA A 85 -4.60 -20.25 -4.75
CA ALA A 85 -5.28 -20.09 -3.47
C ALA A 85 -4.30 -20.17 -2.29
N TYR A 86 -3.37 -21.12 -2.33
CA TYR A 86 -2.31 -21.25 -1.33
C TYR A 86 -1.39 -20.03 -1.31
N PHE A 87 -0.94 -19.55 -2.48
CA PHE A 87 -0.10 -18.36 -2.60
C PHE A 87 -0.80 -17.12 -2.03
N LEU A 88 -2.06 -16.87 -2.38
CA LEU A 88 -2.80 -15.73 -1.88
C LEU A 88 -3.09 -15.83 -0.37
N ALA A 89 -3.35 -17.03 0.13
CA ALA A 89 -3.64 -17.26 1.55
C ALA A 89 -2.41 -17.16 2.45
N THR A 90 -1.25 -17.63 1.99
CA THR A 90 -0.03 -17.72 2.82
C THR A 90 1.02 -16.65 2.48
N GLY A 91 0.97 -16.09 1.28
CA GLY A 91 2.01 -15.20 0.76
C GLY A 91 3.33 -15.90 0.44
N ASN A 92 3.37 -17.25 0.46
CA ASN A 92 4.56 -18.05 0.23
C ASN A 92 4.62 -18.56 -1.21
N LEU A 93 5.78 -18.35 -1.83
CA LEU A 93 6.09 -18.69 -3.19
C LEU A 93 6.71 -20.09 -3.27
N VAL A 94 5.90 -21.11 -3.56
CA VAL A 94 6.37 -22.49 -3.70
C VAL A 94 6.78 -22.75 -5.15
N THR A 95 8.02 -22.42 -5.51
CA THR A 95 8.54 -22.53 -6.87
C THR A 95 9.87 -23.31 -6.89
N ARG A 96 10.21 -23.92 -8.03
CA ARG A 96 11.48 -24.66 -8.15
C ARG A 96 12.64 -23.79 -8.62
N VAL A 97 12.32 -22.70 -9.32
CA VAL A 97 13.28 -21.84 -10.01
C VAL A 97 13.44 -20.47 -9.32
N GLY A 98 12.67 -20.21 -8.26
CA GLY A 98 12.69 -18.93 -7.52
C GLY A 98 12.17 -17.73 -8.32
N LEU A 99 11.72 -17.93 -9.57
CA LEU A 99 11.15 -16.91 -10.47
C LEU A 99 11.97 -15.61 -10.59
N ALA A 100 13.30 -15.69 -10.41
CA ALA A 100 14.21 -14.53 -10.35
C ALA A 100 13.86 -13.49 -9.26
N LEU A 101 13.08 -13.87 -8.26
CA LEU A 101 12.78 -13.05 -7.08
C LEU A 101 13.75 -13.41 -5.96
N GLN A 102 14.15 -12.41 -5.17
CA GLN A 102 15.12 -12.58 -4.07
C GLN A 102 14.48 -13.08 -2.76
N GLN A 103 13.15 -13.22 -2.72
CA GLN A 103 12.41 -13.65 -1.52
C GLN A 103 11.38 -14.72 -1.89
N GLU A 104 11.08 -15.60 -0.94
CA GLU A 104 10.12 -16.69 -1.10
C GLU A 104 8.82 -16.49 -0.31
N SER A 105 8.77 -15.49 0.58
CA SER A 105 7.62 -15.24 1.46
C SER A 105 7.29 -13.76 1.57
N GLY A 106 6.12 -13.46 2.14
CA GLY A 106 5.68 -12.08 2.39
C GLY A 106 5.10 -11.35 1.17
N PHE A 107 4.63 -12.08 0.15
CA PHE A 107 4.04 -11.49 -1.05
C PHE A 107 2.55 -11.13 -0.91
N SER A 108 1.85 -11.74 0.04
CA SER A 108 0.44 -11.46 0.33
C SER A 108 0.30 -10.96 1.75
N VAL A 109 -0.49 -9.90 1.94
CA VAL A 109 -0.80 -9.31 3.25
C VAL A 109 -2.30 -9.12 3.38
N ILE A 110 -2.80 -9.21 4.61
CA ILE A 110 -4.21 -8.92 4.90
C ILE A 110 -4.43 -7.43 4.69
N ALA A 111 -5.37 -7.08 3.83
CA ALA A 111 -5.83 -5.70 3.68
C ALA A 111 -6.70 -5.32 4.89
N GLU A 112 -6.06 -4.82 5.93
CA GLU A 112 -6.70 -4.51 7.20
C GLU A 112 -7.67 -3.32 7.05
N ARG A 113 -8.89 -3.51 7.56
CA ARG A 113 -9.95 -2.49 7.58
C ARG A 113 -10.18 -1.95 8.98
N ILE A 114 -9.11 -1.48 9.61
CA ILE A 114 -9.21 -0.76 10.90
C ILE A 114 -9.94 0.56 10.67
N ASN A 115 -9.50 1.30 9.65
CA ASN A 115 -10.12 2.53 9.17
C ASN A 115 -9.80 2.70 7.67
N GLN A 116 -10.40 3.70 7.02
CA GLN A 116 -10.20 3.94 5.59
C GLN A 116 -8.75 4.30 5.24
N LEU A 117 -8.05 5.03 6.12
CA LEU A 117 -6.66 5.44 5.92
C LEU A 117 -5.71 4.23 5.86
N ARG A 118 -5.87 3.24 6.76
CA ARG A 118 -5.14 1.97 6.76
C ARG A 118 -5.41 1.19 5.48
N PHE A 119 -6.69 1.06 5.12
CA PHE A 119 -7.12 0.27 3.97
C PHE A 119 -6.50 0.81 2.67
N VAL A 120 -6.62 2.12 2.41
CA VAL A 120 -6.05 2.75 1.21
C VAL A 120 -4.52 2.69 1.20
N SER A 121 -3.88 2.84 2.36
CA SER A 121 -2.42 2.79 2.47
C SER A 121 -1.83 1.46 2.00
N HIS A 122 -2.52 0.33 2.19
CA HIS A 122 -2.05 -0.97 1.68
C HIS A 122 -1.84 -0.97 0.16
N PHE A 123 -2.70 -0.28 -0.60
CA PHE A 123 -2.62 -0.25 -2.07
C PHE A 123 -1.60 0.76 -2.61
N ARG A 124 -1.09 1.65 -1.75
CA ARG A 124 -0.03 2.61 -2.09
C ARG A 124 1.33 2.20 -1.53
N ALA A 125 1.39 1.13 -0.75
CA ALA A 125 2.61 0.63 -0.15
C ALA A 125 3.52 -0.04 -1.21
N ILE A 126 4.81 0.24 -1.09
CA ILE A 126 5.90 -0.33 -1.89
C ILE A 126 6.96 -0.83 -0.91
N HIS A 127 7.46 -2.04 -1.13
CA HIS A 127 8.44 -2.68 -0.26
C HIS A 127 9.68 -3.10 -1.06
N ARG A 128 10.88 -2.88 -0.51
CA ARG A 128 12.15 -3.29 -1.16
C ARG A 128 12.36 -4.80 -1.20
N GLY A 129 11.77 -5.53 -0.26
CA GLY A 129 11.89 -6.99 -0.12
C GLY A 129 12.36 -7.39 1.27
N ALA A 130 11.93 -8.55 1.75
CA ALA A 130 12.25 -9.06 3.09
C ALA A 130 13.76 -9.33 3.26
N PHE A 131 14.44 -9.68 2.16
CA PHE A 131 15.90 -9.84 2.11
C PHE A 131 16.65 -8.61 2.65
N PHE A 132 16.18 -7.40 2.36
CA PHE A 132 16.81 -6.16 2.83
C PHE A 132 16.53 -5.84 4.30
N MET A 133 15.59 -6.53 4.95
CA MET A 133 15.36 -6.36 6.39
C MET A 133 16.49 -6.97 7.23
N GLU A 134 17.10 -8.06 6.74
CA GLU A 134 18.20 -8.76 7.42
C GLU A 134 19.56 -8.08 7.21
N MET A 135 19.67 -7.23 6.18
CA MET A 135 20.88 -6.46 5.92
C MET A 135 21.14 -5.44 7.03
N ARG A 136 22.39 -5.42 7.50
CA ARG A 136 22.86 -4.47 8.54
C ARG A 136 23.19 -3.08 7.99
N THR A 137 23.28 -2.93 6.67
CA THR A 137 23.59 -1.65 6.03
C THR A 137 22.37 -0.73 6.04
N THR A 138 22.59 0.57 6.27
CA THR A 138 21.50 1.56 6.30
C THR A 138 21.27 2.24 4.96
N ASP A 139 22.16 2.06 3.99
CA ASP A 139 22.11 2.75 2.69
C ASP A 139 20.83 2.45 1.89
N VAL A 140 20.29 1.24 2.03
CA VAL A 140 19.02 0.81 1.42
C VAL A 140 17.79 1.47 2.04
N ARG A 141 17.94 2.04 3.25
CA ARG A 141 16.88 2.68 4.04
C ARG A 141 16.88 4.20 3.93
N LYS A 142 17.96 4.78 3.39
CA LYS A 142 18.11 6.22 3.25
C LYS A 142 17.13 6.74 2.21
N LEU A 143 16.41 7.79 2.57
CA LEU A 143 15.67 8.60 1.61
C LEU A 143 16.68 9.28 0.66
N ARG A 144 16.40 9.22 -0.64
CA ARG A 144 17.26 9.83 -1.66
C ARG A 144 16.51 10.87 -2.49
N PRO A 145 17.17 11.92 -3.00
CA PRO A 145 16.52 12.99 -3.79
C PRO A 145 15.78 12.48 -5.03
N GLU A 146 16.26 11.40 -5.64
CA GLU A 146 15.64 10.80 -6.83
C GLU A 146 14.23 10.24 -6.55
N ALA A 147 13.90 10.03 -5.28
CA ALA A 147 12.58 9.59 -4.84
C ALA A 147 11.53 10.73 -4.84
N TRP A 148 11.94 11.98 -5.03
CA TRP A 148 11.09 13.16 -4.99
C TRP A 148 9.88 13.03 -5.91
N GLY A 149 8.68 13.26 -5.36
CA GLY A 149 7.43 13.16 -6.12
C GLY A 149 7.00 11.74 -6.50
N PHE A 150 7.79 10.70 -6.23
CA PHE A 150 7.45 9.29 -6.48
C PHE A 150 7.16 8.52 -5.20
N ILE A 151 8.04 8.65 -4.20
CA ILE A 151 7.93 8.02 -2.89
C ILE A 151 7.81 9.12 -1.85
N CYS A 152 6.81 8.99 -0.98
CA CYS A 152 6.54 9.99 0.05
C CYS A 152 7.64 9.98 1.12
N PRO A 153 8.24 11.13 1.46
CA PRO A 153 9.36 11.20 2.41
C PRO A 153 8.93 10.95 3.86
N VAL A 154 7.66 11.22 4.19
CA VAL A 154 7.13 11.08 5.55
C VAL A 154 6.38 9.77 5.80
N HIS A 155 5.96 9.04 4.76
CA HIS A 155 5.07 7.89 4.93
C HIS A 155 5.85 6.56 4.90
N THR A 156 6.62 6.34 5.95
CA THR A 156 7.28 5.08 6.30
C THR A 156 6.89 4.72 7.74
N PRO A 157 6.70 3.44 8.09
CA PRO A 157 6.58 3.07 9.51
C PRO A 157 7.90 3.31 10.25
N ASP A 158 7.81 3.42 11.57
CA ASP A 158 8.96 3.35 12.46
C ASP A 158 9.43 1.89 12.71
N GLY A 159 10.55 1.75 13.41
CA GLY A 159 11.11 0.45 13.78
C GLY A 159 11.82 -0.30 12.65
N ALA A 160 11.76 -1.63 12.68
CA ALA A 160 12.48 -2.50 11.75
C ALA A 160 12.16 -2.28 10.25
N PRO A 161 10.92 -1.97 9.82
CA PRO A 161 10.62 -1.70 8.40
C PRO A 161 10.92 -0.26 7.94
N CYS A 162 11.47 0.60 8.80
CA CYS A 162 11.76 2.00 8.47
C CYS A 162 12.68 2.12 7.24
N GLY A 163 12.24 2.88 6.23
CA GLY A 163 12.93 3.10 4.96
C GLY A 163 12.81 1.96 3.95
N LEU A 164 12.29 0.79 4.35
CA LEU A 164 12.09 -0.36 3.46
C LEU A 164 10.64 -0.49 2.99
N LEU A 165 9.69 -0.20 3.89
CA LEU A 165 8.26 -0.10 3.58
C LEU A 165 7.90 1.38 3.38
N ASN A 166 7.83 1.82 2.14
CA ASN A 166 7.45 3.18 1.81
C ASN A 166 6.09 3.23 1.13
N HIS A 167 5.56 4.42 0.90
CA HIS A 167 4.31 4.61 0.18
C HIS A 167 4.52 5.59 -0.96
N LEU A 168 3.91 5.29 -2.12
CA LEU A 168 3.94 6.19 -3.26
C LEU A 168 3.24 7.51 -2.93
N THR A 169 3.73 8.61 -3.49
CA THR A 169 3.04 9.91 -3.44
C THR A 169 1.65 9.81 -4.06
N ALA A 170 0.74 10.73 -3.76
CA ALA A 170 -0.63 10.63 -4.29
C ALA A 170 -0.71 10.77 -5.83
N SER A 171 0.20 11.54 -6.43
CA SER A 171 0.24 11.82 -7.88
C SER A 171 0.96 10.75 -8.70
N CYS A 172 1.83 9.95 -8.07
CA CYS A 172 2.59 8.89 -8.72
C CYS A 172 1.68 7.76 -9.24
N LYS A 173 1.97 7.28 -10.45
CA LYS A 173 1.28 6.17 -11.12
C LYS A 173 2.30 5.12 -11.54
N ILE A 174 1.85 3.87 -11.62
CA ILE A 174 2.65 2.76 -12.15
C ILE A 174 2.12 2.44 -13.55
N VAL A 175 3.02 2.35 -14.53
CA VAL A 175 2.66 1.94 -15.89
C VAL A 175 2.37 0.43 -15.91
N THR A 176 1.19 0.02 -16.34
CA THR A 176 0.77 -1.40 -16.31
C THR A 176 0.52 -2.01 -17.68
N HIS A 177 0.46 -1.20 -18.73
CA HIS A 177 0.20 -1.65 -20.09
C HIS A 177 1.46 -1.56 -20.95
N LEU A 178 1.54 -2.43 -21.94
CA LEU A 178 2.54 -2.35 -22.99
C LEU A 178 2.12 -1.30 -24.00
N ASN A 179 3.08 -0.49 -24.45
CA ASN A 179 2.86 0.50 -25.49
C ASN A 179 3.51 0.05 -26.80
N ASP A 180 2.93 0.46 -27.92
CA ASP A 180 3.55 0.29 -29.22
C ASP A 180 4.64 1.35 -29.42
N ASN A 181 5.88 0.87 -29.48
CA ASN A 181 7.04 1.73 -29.59
C ASN A 181 7.71 1.62 -30.98
N SER A 182 7.10 0.87 -31.92
CA SER A 182 7.66 0.55 -33.23
C SER A 182 8.02 1.77 -34.09
N ASN A 183 7.31 2.89 -33.90
CA ASN A 183 7.49 4.12 -34.68
C ASN A 183 8.60 5.04 -34.16
N ILE A 184 9.10 4.84 -32.94
CA ILE A 184 10.11 5.72 -32.32
C ILE A 184 11.42 5.73 -33.12
N PRO A 185 12.00 4.57 -33.54
CA PRO A 185 13.23 4.59 -34.32
C PRO A 185 13.11 5.33 -35.65
N ALA A 186 11.96 5.21 -36.33
CA ALA A 186 11.69 5.92 -37.59
C ALA A 186 11.55 7.43 -37.37
N MET A 187 10.95 7.85 -36.26
CA MET A 187 10.89 9.25 -35.85
C MET A 187 12.29 9.81 -35.57
N LEU A 188 13.11 9.10 -34.79
CA LEU A 188 14.47 9.53 -34.46
C LEU A 188 15.39 9.58 -35.69
N ALA A 189 15.24 8.64 -36.63
CA ALA A 189 15.97 8.66 -37.89
C ALA A 189 15.70 9.95 -38.69
N LYS A 190 14.43 10.39 -38.74
CA LYS A 190 14.05 11.68 -39.39
C LYS A 190 14.64 12.89 -38.68
N LEU A 191 14.91 12.79 -37.37
CA LEU A 191 15.53 13.84 -36.57
C LEU A 191 17.07 13.85 -36.65
N GLY A 192 17.67 12.95 -37.45
CA GLY A 192 19.11 12.89 -37.67
C GLY A 192 19.84 11.85 -36.82
N MET A 193 19.15 10.85 -36.29
CA MET A 193 19.78 9.66 -35.71
C MET A 193 20.38 8.79 -36.82
N TYR A 194 21.66 8.45 -36.71
CA TYR A 194 22.31 7.45 -37.54
C TYR A 194 21.92 6.05 -37.05
N THR A 195 21.30 5.26 -37.93
CA THR A 195 21.08 3.84 -37.69
C THR A 195 22.39 3.05 -37.72
N HIS A 196 22.37 1.82 -37.22
CA HIS A 196 23.52 0.89 -37.28
C HIS A 196 24.15 0.76 -38.67
N LYS A 197 23.36 0.87 -39.75
CA LYS A 197 23.86 0.77 -41.14
C LYS A 197 24.51 2.07 -41.63
N THR A 198 23.99 3.20 -41.16
CA THR A 198 24.37 4.52 -41.67
C THR A 198 25.47 5.18 -40.83
N VAL A 199 25.85 4.61 -39.69
CA VAL A 199 26.88 5.18 -38.81
C VAL A 199 28.25 5.31 -39.49
N GLN A 200 28.57 4.43 -40.46
CA GLN A 200 29.80 4.53 -41.25
C GLN A 200 29.86 5.79 -42.13
N MET A 201 28.71 6.43 -42.38
CA MET A 201 28.60 7.68 -43.12
C MET A 201 28.72 8.91 -42.21
N SER A 202 28.90 8.72 -40.89
CA SER A 202 29.13 9.83 -39.97
C SER A 202 30.55 10.40 -40.15
N PRO A 203 30.74 11.72 -39.99
CA PRO A 203 32.06 12.32 -40.04
C PRO A 203 33.00 11.72 -38.98
N GLU A 204 34.25 11.41 -39.34
CA GLU A 204 35.22 10.75 -38.41
C GLU A 204 35.46 11.52 -37.11
N ASN A 205 35.24 12.85 -37.10
CA ASN A 205 35.46 13.72 -35.95
C ASN A 205 34.16 14.08 -35.18
N GLU A 206 33.00 13.56 -35.57
CA GLU A 206 31.73 13.86 -34.90
C GLU A 206 31.56 12.95 -33.67
N GLU A 207 31.56 13.52 -32.46
CA GLU A 207 31.25 12.74 -31.27
C GLU A 207 29.75 12.36 -31.22
N LEU A 208 29.48 11.11 -30.84
CA LEU A 208 28.16 10.51 -30.92
C LEU A 208 27.69 9.99 -29.57
N TYR A 209 26.41 10.20 -29.26
CA TYR A 209 25.72 9.51 -28.18
C TYR A 209 25.04 8.25 -28.67
N PRO A 210 25.18 7.11 -27.96
CA PRO A 210 24.36 5.93 -28.22
C PRO A 210 22.91 6.22 -27.82
N VAL A 211 21.97 5.72 -28.61
CA VAL A 211 20.55 5.75 -28.30
C VAL A 211 20.08 4.35 -27.95
N LEU A 212 19.55 4.21 -26.73
CA LEU A 212 18.98 2.97 -26.22
C LEU A 212 17.47 3.15 -26.00
N MET A 213 16.74 2.11 -26.35
CA MET A 213 15.28 2.05 -26.25
C MET A 213 14.89 0.72 -25.61
N ASP A 214 14.31 0.73 -24.41
CA ASP A 214 13.98 -0.49 -23.65
C ASP A 214 15.17 -1.49 -23.58
N GLY A 215 16.37 -0.96 -23.34
CA GLY A 215 17.62 -1.74 -23.31
C GLY A 215 18.17 -2.15 -24.68
N ARG A 216 17.42 -1.96 -25.78
CA ARG A 216 17.87 -2.23 -27.15
C ARG A 216 18.62 -1.03 -27.72
N PHE A 217 19.82 -1.26 -28.22
CA PHE A 217 20.56 -0.26 -28.99
C PHE A 217 19.93 -0.04 -30.37
N ILE A 218 19.59 1.21 -30.72
CA ILE A 218 18.90 1.54 -31.99
C ILE A 218 19.74 2.39 -32.95
N GLY A 219 20.71 3.15 -32.45
CA GLY A 219 21.54 4.01 -33.29
C GLY A 219 22.37 5.02 -32.50
N TYR A 220 22.91 5.99 -33.21
CA TYR A 220 23.75 7.07 -32.67
C TYR A 220 23.18 8.44 -33.04
N VAL A 221 23.36 9.42 -32.16
CA VAL A 221 22.97 10.81 -32.39
C VAL A 221 24.19 11.72 -32.17
N PRO A 222 24.45 12.70 -33.04
CA PRO A 222 25.47 13.72 -32.79
C PRO A 222 25.24 14.47 -31.48
N ILE A 223 26.28 14.63 -30.67
CA ILE A 223 26.19 15.32 -29.36
C ILE A 223 25.56 16.72 -29.51
N GLY A 224 25.91 17.47 -30.55
CA GLY A 224 25.36 18.81 -30.81
C GLY A 224 23.85 18.85 -31.09
N LYS A 225 23.26 17.74 -31.58
CA LYS A 225 21.81 17.65 -31.86
C LYS A 225 21.02 17.02 -30.72
N ALA A 226 21.69 16.33 -29.78
CA ALA A 226 21.05 15.50 -28.77
C ALA A 226 20.01 16.26 -27.92
N ALA A 227 20.35 17.46 -27.44
CA ALA A 227 19.43 18.28 -26.64
C ALA A 227 18.20 18.75 -27.43
N ALA A 228 18.36 19.06 -28.72
CA ALA A 228 17.24 19.45 -29.58
C ALA A 228 16.31 18.25 -29.85
N ILE A 229 16.88 17.06 -30.07
CA ILE A 229 16.12 15.82 -30.24
C ILE A 229 15.35 15.48 -28.97
N GLU A 230 15.99 15.51 -27.80
CA GLU A 230 15.34 15.25 -26.51
C GLU A 230 14.13 16.19 -26.30
N ARG A 231 14.33 17.51 -26.48
CA ARG A 231 13.26 18.51 -26.38
C ARG A 231 12.12 18.26 -27.37
N PHE A 232 12.43 17.94 -28.62
CA PHE A 232 11.43 17.63 -29.63
C PHE A 232 10.60 16.40 -29.25
N VAL A 233 11.27 15.33 -28.82
CA VAL A 233 10.61 14.07 -28.41
C VAL A 233 9.70 14.30 -27.20
N ARG A 234 10.12 15.11 -26.22
CA ARG A 234 9.27 15.52 -25.09
C ARG A 234 8.05 16.33 -25.54
N CYS A 235 8.23 17.30 -26.45
CA CYS A 235 7.12 18.08 -26.97
C CYS A 235 6.13 17.19 -27.74
N ALA A 236 6.62 16.23 -28.54
CA ALA A 236 5.77 15.25 -29.23
C ALA A 236 5.00 14.37 -28.24
N LYS A 237 5.64 13.94 -27.14
CA LYS A 237 5.02 13.20 -26.04
C LYS A 237 3.86 13.99 -25.42
N VAL A 238 4.09 15.26 -25.09
CA VAL A 238 3.08 16.15 -24.49
C VAL A 238 1.95 16.49 -25.46
N ALA A 239 2.25 16.60 -26.75
CA ALA A 239 1.27 16.83 -27.81
C ALA A 239 0.44 15.57 -28.17
N ASN A 240 0.63 14.45 -27.47
CA ASN A 240 -0.02 13.16 -27.74
C ASN A 240 0.20 12.65 -29.17
N ASP A 241 1.42 12.79 -29.70
CA ASP A 241 1.79 12.23 -31.00
C ASP A 241 1.71 10.69 -30.97
N ALA A 242 1.00 10.08 -31.92
CA ALA A 242 0.82 8.64 -31.99
C ALA A 242 2.12 7.83 -32.11
N ARG A 243 3.24 8.48 -32.48
CA ARG A 243 4.55 7.83 -32.63
C ARG A 243 5.28 7.62 -31.32
N ILE A 244 4.92 8.34 -30.25
CA ILE A 244 5.54 8.21 -28.93
C ILE A 244 4.48 8.13 -27.83
N PRO A 245 4.49 7.07 -27.02
CA PRO A 245 3.57 6.97 -25.89
C PRO A 245 3.77 8.09 -24.87
N TYR A 246 2.67 8.61 -24.32
CA TYR A 246 2.68 9.64 -23.29
C TYR A 246 3.35 9.18 -21.98
N THR A 247 3.51 7.87 -21.78
CA THR A 247 4.17 7.24 -20.63
C THR A 247 5.66 6.99 -20.84
N SER A 248 6.22 7.34 -21.99
CA SER A 248 7.64 7.12 -22.28
C SER A 248 8.53 8.09 -21.50
N GLU A 249 9.56 7.54 -20.85
CA GLU A 249 10.64 8.32 -20.25
C GLU A 249 11.70 8.61 -21.31
N VAL A 250 12.21 9.84 -21.32
CA VAL A 250 13.19 10.29 -22.31
C VAL A 250 14.33 11.00 -21.58
N ALA A 251 15.43 10.31 -21.34
CA ALA A 251 16.56 10.87 -20.61
C ALA A 251 17.76 11.11 -21.52
N LEU A 252 18.29 12.33 -21.50
CA LEU A 252 19.58 12.67 -22.08
C LEU A 252 20.64 12.73 -20.97
N VAL A 253 21.49 11.71 -20.91
CA VAL A 253 22.66 11.70 -20.04
C VAL A 253 23.82 12.34 -20.79
N LYS A 254 24.19 13.55 -20.39
CA LYS A 254 25.30 14.28 -21.00
C LYS A 254 26.64 13.71 -20.56
N ARG A 255 27.61 13.70 -21.47
CA ARG A 255 29.01 13.41 -21.15
C ARG A 255 29.56 14.46 -20.19
N SER A 256 30.42 14.04 -19.28
CA SER A 256 31.16 14.96 -18.43
C SER A 256 31.98 15.94 -19.26
N THR A 257 31.92 17.22 -18.89
CA THR A 257 32.80 18.27 -19.41
C THR A 257 34.23 18.13 -18.88
N ASP A 258 34.41 17.48 -17.73
CA ASP A 258 35.70 17.20 -17.11
C ASP A 258 35.75 15.74 -16.67
N LEU A 259 36.22 14.87 -17.58
CA LEU A 259 36.34 13.43 -17.35
C LEU A 259 37.28 13.06 -16.19
N LYS A 260 38.15 13.98 -15.73
CA LYS A 260 39.11 13.69 -14.66
C LYS A 260 38.53 13.96 -13.28
N ASN A 261 37.77 15.03 -13.13
CA ASN A 261 37.25 15.46 -11.82
C ASN A 261 35.76 15.19 -11.63
N VAL A 262 34.99 15.05 -12.71
CA VAL A 262 33.54 14.87 -12.66
C VAL A 262 33.16 13.59 -13.39
N GLN A 263 32.75 12.58 -12.63
CA GLN A 263 32.21 11.36 -13.20
C GLN A 263 30.70 11.50 -13.40
N THR A 264 30.24 11.30 -14.63
CA THR A 264 28.81 11.24 -14.95
C THR A 264 28.38 9.78 -15.12
N GLN A 265 27.07 9.53 -15.04
CA GLN A 265 26.52 8.28 -15.55
C GLN A 265 26.95 8.07 -17.03
N TYR A 266 27.00 6.82 -17.47
CA TYR A 266 27.35 6.51 -18.85
C TYR A 266 26.45 7.29 -19.83
N PRO A 267 27.03 8.09 -20.74
CA PRO A 267 26.27 9.07 -21.49
C PRO A 267 25.52 8.45 -22.67
N GLY A 268 24.38 9.03 -23.02
CA GLY A 268 23.49 8.52 -24.05
C GLY A 268 22.09 9.11 -23.99
N ILE A 269 21.28 8.76 -24.98
CA ILE A 269 19.83 8.98 -24.94
C ILE A 269 19.16 7.65 -24.58
N TYR A 270 18.37 7.67 -23.52
CA TYR A 270 17.62 6.53 -23.02
C TYR A 270 16.13 6.79 -23.17
N ILE A 271 15.44 5.92 -23.91
CA ILE A 271 13.99 5.94 -24.04
C ILE A 271 13.43 4.68 -23.40
N LEU A 272 12.61 4.83 -22.37
CA LEU A 272 12.01 3.71 -21.64
C LEU A 272 10.49 3.77 -21.77
N SER A 273 9.91 2.65 -22.16
CA SER A 273 8.48 2.46 -22.44
C SER A 273 7.89 1.22 -21.76
N ASP A 274 8.73 0.37 -21.17
CA ASP A 274 8.32 -0.87 -20.48
C ASP A 274 7.32 -0.64 -19.32
N PRO A 275 6.47 -1.64 -18.99
CA PRO A 275 5.59 -1.59 -17.83
C PRO A 275 6.38 -1.78 -16.51
N GLY A 276 5.78 -1.40 -15.39
CA GLY A 276 6.40 -1.43 -14.05
C GLY A 276 7.07 -0.12 -13.64
N ARG A 277 7.25 0.82 -14.57
CA ARG A 277 7.87 2.13 -14.28
C ARG A 277 6.97 3.04 -13.46
N LEU A 278 7.60 3.85 -12.61
CA LEU A 278 6.95 4.91 -11.84
C LEU A 278 6.92 6.19 -12.69
N ILE A 279 5.75 6.77 -12.87
CA ILE A 279 5.57 8.05 -13.56
C ILE A 279 4.79 9.02 -12.68
N ARG A 280 5.06 10.31 -12.81
CA ARG A 280 4.32 11.37 -12.12
C ARG A 280 4.06 12.56 -13.05
N PRO A 281 2.96 13.29 -12.86
CA PRO A 281 2.64 14.45 -13.68
C PRO A 281 3.38 15.71 -13.20
N VAL A 282 3.97 16.45 -14.14
CA VAL A 282 4.55 17.79 -13.97
C VAL A 282 4.07 18.70 -15.10
N ARG A 283 4.17 20.02 -14.94
CA ARG A 283 3.86 20.97 -16.02
C ARG A 283 5.09 21.19 -16.89
N ASN A 284 4.98 20.90 -18.18
CA ASN A 284 5.99 21.28 -19.17
C ASN A 284 5.82 22.75 -19.55
N LEU A 285 6.87 23.56 -19.38
CA LEU A 285 6.79 25.01 -19.59
C LEU A 285 6.79 25.41 -21.08
N ALA A 286 7.33 24.58 -21.97
CA ALA A 286 7.40 24.89 -23.41
C ALA A 286 6.01 24.83 -24.07
N LEU A 287 5.19 23.84 -23.70
CA LEU A 287 3.83 23.67 -24.24
C LEU A 287 2.73 24.05 -23.24
N ASN A 288 3.12 24.42 -22.02
CA ASN A 288 2.19 24.78 -20.94
C ASN A 288 1.16 23.68 -20.63
N ALA A 289 1.57 22.41 -20.70
CA ALA A 289 0.71 21.24 -20.57
C ALA A 289 1.33 20.18 -19.64
N VAL A 290 0.51 19.24 -19.17
CA VAL A 290 0.96 18.19 -18.24
C VAL A 290 1.79 17.15 -18.98
N GLU A 291 3.00 16.91 -18.50
CA GLU A 291 3.91 15.85 -18.94
C GLU A 291 4.04 14.80 -17.83
N ASN A 292 3.96 13.52 -18.16
CA ASN A 292 4.36 12.48 -17.22
C ASN A 292 5.86 12.24 -17.33
N ILE A 293 6.55 12.35 -16.21
CA ILE A 293 7.97 12.05 -16.09
C ILE A 293 8.21 10.84 -15.19
N GLY A 294 9.24 10.06 -15.48
CA GLY A 294 9.64 8.92 -14.64
C GLY A 294 10.90 9.16 -13.81
N THR A 295 11.25 8.17 -13.00
CA THR A 295 12.37 8.27 -12.03
C THR A 295 13.72 8.41 -12.72
N PHE A 296 13.91 7.77 -13.89
CA PHE A 296 15.20 7.78 -14.57
C PHE A 296 15.53 9.15 -15.17
N GLU A 297 14.54 9.79 -15.78
CA GLU A 297 14.73 11.10 -16.43
C GLU A 297 14.74 12.27 -15.43
N GLN A 298 14.06 12.15 -14.28
CA GLN A 298 13.97 13.23 -13.29
C GLN A 298 15.34 13.73 -12.82
N VAL A 299 16.33 12.84 -12.70
CA VAL A 299 17.69 13.20 -12.25
C VAL A 299 18.36 14.25 -13.15
N TYR A 300 17.94 14.31 -14.42
CA TYR A 300 18.49 15.22 -15.43
C TYR A 300 17.57 16.38 -15.77
N LEU A 301 16.42 16.47 -15.12
CA LEU A 301 15.43 17.52 -15.34
C LEU A 301 15.52 18.61 -14.27
N SER A 302 15.33 19.86 -14.71
CA SER A 302 15.11 20.99 -13.82
C SER A 302 13.59 21.22 -13.70
N VAL A 303 13.05 20.83 -12.54
CA VAL A 303 11.65 21.00 -12.18
C VAL A 303 11.58 21.99 -11.02
N VAL A 304 10.95 23.14 -11.24
CA VAL A 304 10.81 24.18 -10.22
C VAL A 304 9.54 23.99 -9.40
N LEU A 305 9.57 24.39 -8.13
CA LEU A 305 8.38 24.44 -7.28
C LEU A 305 7.62 25.75 -7.50
N ASP A 306 8.28 26.86 -7.19
CA ASP A 306 7.72 28.19 -7.33
C ASP A 306 8.14 28.81 -8.67
N PRO A 307 7.20 29.38 -9.46
CA PRO A 307 7.52 30.00 -10.74
C PRO A 307 8.62 31.08 -10.67
N GLU A 308 8.77 31.72 -9.51
CA GLU A 308 9.75 32.78 -9.27
C GLU A 308 11.19 32.27 -9.18
N GLU A 309 11.38 31.00 -8.83
CA GLU A 309 12.68 30.33 -8.77
C GLU A 309 13.15 29.80 -10.14
N ALA A 310 12.36 30.02 -11.20
CA ALA A 310 12.66 29.49 -12.52
C ALA A 310 13.86 30.21 -13.17
N GLU A 311 14.84 29.44 -13.61
CA GLU A 311 16.03 29.95 -14.30
C GLU A 311 15.85 29.91 -15.83
N PRO A 312 15.94 31.05 -16.54
CA PRO A 312 15.77 31.11 -17.98
C PRO A 312 16.76 30.20 -18.73
N GLY A 313 16.23 29.30 -19.57
CA GLY A 313 17.03 28.38 -20.38
C GLY A 313 17.50 27.11 -19.67
N VAL A 314 17.31 27.02 -18.34
CA VAL A 314 17.63 25.85 -17.52
C VAL A 314 16.37 25.13 -17.09
N THR A 315 15.40 25.85 -16.50
CA THR A 315 14.15 25.28 -16.01
C THR A 315 13.25 24.88 -17.16
N MET A 316 12.83 23.61 -17.17
CA MET A 316 12.03 23.02 -18.25
C MET A 316 10.60 22.67 -17.79
N HIS A 317 10.45 22.42 -16.48
CA HIS A 317 9.21 21.94 -15.89
C HIS A 317 8.89 22.66 -14.59
N GLN A 318 7.64 22.58 -14.18
CA GLN A 318 7.14 23.09 -12.90
C GLN A 318 6.29 22.01 -12.22
N GLU A 319 6.38 21.92 -10.90
CA GLU A 319 5.46 21.11 -10.10
C GLU A 319 4.02 21.60 -10.25
N LEU A 320 3.06 20.67 -10.29
CA LEU A 320 1.64 21.04 -10.38
C LEU A 320 1.12 21.66 -9.09
N HIS A 321 1.59 21.14 -7.97
CA HIS A 321 1.26 21.60 -6.63
C HIS A 321 2.31 21.05 -5.65
N PRO A 322 2.76 21.80 -4.62
CA PRO A 322 3.76 21.32 -3.66
C PRO A 322 3.36 20.02 -2.92
N SER A 323 2.05 19.82 -2.72
CA SER A 323 1.50 18.62 -2.06
C SER A 323 1.67 17.32 -2.86
N CYS A 324 2.09 17.39 -4.13
CA CYS A 324 2.48 16.23 -4.94
C CYS A 324 3.64 15.44 -4.33
N LEU A 325 4.40 16.02 -3.40
CA LEU A 325 5.45 15.33 -2.64
C LEU A 325 4.88 14.30 -1.64
N PHE A 326 3.65 14.49 -1.17
CA PHE A 326 3.08 13.67 -0.09
C PHE A 326 2.23 12.50 -0.62
N SER A 327 2.19 11.43 0.18
CA SER A 327 1.27 10.31 -0.02
C SER A 327 -0.17 10.69 0.31
N PHE A 328 -1.09 9.75 0.09
CA PHE A 328 -2.47 9.86 0.55
C PHE A 328 -2.57 10.26 2.04
N ALA A 329 -1.83 9.59 2.93
CA ALA A 329 -1.85 9.89 4.35
C ALA A 329 -1.13 11.20 4.71
N GLY A 330 0.02 11.46 4.07
CA GLY A 330 0.80 12.69 4.34
C GLY A 330 0.02 13.96 3.98
N ASN A 331 -0.79 13.90 2.93
CA ASN A 331 -1.65 15.02 2.50
C ASN A 331 -2.82 15.33 3.45
N LEU A 332 -3.08 14.47 4.44
CA LEU A 332 -4.15 14.67 5.43
C LEU A 332 -3.65 15.29 6.74
N ILE A 333 -2.35 15.60 6.81
CA ILE A 333 -1.71 16.28 7.96
C ILE A 333 -1.85 17.79 7.74
N PRO A 334 -2.51 18.53 8.63
CA PRO A 334 -2.56 19.98 8.55
C PRO A 334 -1.22 20.60 8.95
N PHE A 335 -0.82 21.67 8.25
CA PHE A 335 0.43 22.40 8.47
C PHE A 335 1.68 21.49 8.68
N PRO A 336 1.93 20.52 7.78
CA PRO A 336 3.01 19.55 7.97
C PRO A 336 4.40 20.20 7.92
N ASP A 337 4.51 21.34 7.25
CA ASP A 337 5.69 22.22 7.15
C ASP A 337 6.06 22.91 8.47
N HIS A 338 5.12 23.05 9.40
CA HIS A 338 5.33 23.65 10.73
C HIS A 338 5.61 22.60 11.82
N ASN A 339 5.67 21.32 11.45
CA ASN A 339 6.01 20.24 12.36
C ASN A 339 7.43 19.73 12.08
N GLN A 340 8.12 19.28 13.11
CA GLN A 340 9.34 18.49 12.92
C GLN A 340 9.03 17.21 12.12
N SER A 341 9.86 16.89 11.10
CA SER A 341 9.63 15.76 10.19
C SER A 341 9.24 14.41 10.85
N PRO A 342 9.87 13.95 11.96
CA PRO A 342 9.48 12.70 12.63
C PRO A 342 8.02 12.68 13.10
N ARG A 343 7.44 13.84 13.42
CA ARG A 343 6.04 13.97 13.86
C ARG A 343 5.07 13.68 12.73
N ASN A 344 5.38 14.14 11.52
CA ASN A 344 4.60 13.81 10.33
C ASN A 344 4.69 12.31 10.01
N VAL A 345 5.85 11.69 10.23
CA VAL A 345 6.04 10.24 10.09
C VAL A 345 5.16 9.48 11.09
N TYR A 346 5.22 9.86 12.37
CA TYR A 346 4.38 9.27 13.41
C TYR A 346 2.90 9.47 13.13
N GLN A 347 2.49 10.64 12.64
CA GLN A 347 1.11 10.89 12.29
C GLN A 347 0.59 9.94 11.21
N CYS A 348 1.37 9.69 10.17
CA CYS A 348 1.01 8.71 9.14
C CYS A 348 0.76 7.32 9.75
N GLN A 349 1.51 6.95 10.79
CA GLN A 349 1.34 5.68 11.48
C GLN A 349 0.16 5.67 12.46
N MET A 350 0.02 6.71 13.28
CA MET A 350 -1.08 6.82 14.26
C MET A 350 -2.43 6.92 13.55
N GLY A 351 -2.53 7.69 12.47
CA GLY A 351 -3.73 7.78 11.64
C GLY A 351 -4.16 6.42 11.07
N LYS A 352 -3.22 5.52 10.75
CA LYS A 352 -3.54 4.16 10.28
C LYS A 352 -4.03 3.22 11.39
N GLN A 353 -3.89 3.61 12.65
CA GLN A 353 -4.30 2.81 13.81
C GLN A 353 -5.54 3.36 14.52
N THR A 354 -5.99 4.57 14.18
CA THR A 354 -7.15 5.20 14.83
C THR A 354 -8.44 4.41 14.61
N MET A 355 -9.32 4.43 15.61
CA MET A 355 -10.69 4.00 15.45
C MET A 355 -11.47 5.09 14.71
N GLY A 356 -12.06 4.74 13.58
CA GLY A 356 -12.87 5.67 12.78
C GLY A 356 -13.99 4.93 12.09
N THR A 357 -14.37 5.41 10.91
CA THR A 357 -15.29 4.69 10.02
C THR A 357 -14.49 3.92 8.97
N ALA A 358 -14.55 2.59 9.01
CA ALA A 358 -13.87 1.74 8.01
C ALA A 358 -14.72 1.47 6.77
N VAL A 359 -16.02 1.22 6.94
CA VAL A 359 -16.97 0.93 5.84
C VAL A 359 -18.41 1.08 6.35
N HIS A 360 -19.30 1.65 5.53
CA HIS A 360 -20.73 1.80 5.89
C HIS A 360 -21.49 0.47 5.88
N ALA A 361 -21.20 -0.40 4.91
CA ALA A 361 -21.83 -1.72 4.76
C ALA A 361 -21.35 -2.78 5.78
N TRP A 362 -20.85 -2.36 6.95
CA TRP A 362 -20.31 -3.27 7.97
C TRP A 362 -21.32 -4.34 8.42
N HIS A 363 -22.62 -4.01 8.46
CA HIS A 363 -23.70 -4.92 8.80
C HIS A 363 -23.81 -6.16 7.92
N ALA A 364 -23.36 -6.06 6.65
CA ALA A 364 -23.37 -7.14 5.66
C ALA A 364 -22.03 -7.90 5.60
N ARG A 365 -21.01 -7.46 6.35
CA ARG A 365 -19.66 -8.05 6.29
C ARG A 365 -19.36 -8.96 7.48
N ALA A 366 -18.47 -9.93 7.27
CA ALA A 366 -18.09 -10.95 8.25
C ALA A 366 -16.58 -10.89 8.55
N ASP A 367 -16.08 -9.69 8.86
CA ASP A 367 -14.68 -9.50 9.22
C ASP A 367 -14.38 -10.01 10.62
N ASN A 368 -13.17 -10.53 10.83
CA ASN A 368 -12.73 -11.01 12.14
C ASN A 368 -12.81 -9.92 13.22
N LYS A 369 -12.38 -8.70 12.91
CA LYS A 369 -12.45 -7.55 13.81
C LYS A 369 -12.58 -6.25 13.04
N MET A 370 -13.49 -5.37 13.46
CA MET A 370 -13.65 -4.01 12.98
C MET A 370 -13.75 -3.05 14.16
N TYR A 371 -13.19 -1.86 14.02
CA TYR A 371 -13.27 -0.79 15.00
C TYR A 371 -14.16 0.31 14.43
N LYS A 372 -15.08 0.81 15.25
CA LYS A 372 -16.04 1.83 14.83
C LYS A 372 -16.17 2.91 15.88
N LEU A 373 -15.90 4.15 15.50
CA LEU A 373 -16.25 5.32 16.30
C LEU A 373 -17.76 5.58 16.17
N GLN A 374 -18.46 5.84 17.28
CA GLN A 374 -19.92 5.95 17.27
C GLN A 374 -20.40 7.29 16.69
N PHE A 375 -19.74 8.38 17.09
CA PHE A 375 -20.07 9.74 16.66
C PHE A 375 -18.83 10.47 16.12
N PRO A 376 -18.28 10.01 14.99
CA PRO A 376 -17.17 10.69 14.35
C PRO A 376 -17.64 12.05 13.78
N GLN A 377 -16.75 13.03 13.75
CA GLN A 377 -17.02 14.36 13.22
C GLN A 377 -16.07 14.69 12.07
N GLN A 378 -16.53 15.57 11.19
CA GLN A 378 -15.66 16.19 10.19
C GLN A 378 -14.72 17.18 10.89
N PRO A 379 -13.44 17.25 10.49
CA PRO A 379 -12.52 18.22 11.07
C PRO A 379 -12.95 19.65 10.68
N LEU A 380 -12.83 20.59 11.62
CA LEU A 380 -13.09 22.02 11.32
C LEU A 380 -12.09 22.57 10.30
N LEU A 381 -10.80 22.27 10.49
CA LEU A 381 -9.76 22.56 9.52
C LEU A 381 -9.72 21.45 8.46
N LYS A 382 -10.35 21.72 7.31
CA LYS A 382 -10.35 20.86 6.12
C LYS A 382 -9.25 21.27 5.16
N LEU A 383 -8.51 20.27 4.68
CA LEU A 383 -7.49 20.43 3.65
C LEU A 383 -8.12 20.17 2.29
N GLU A 384 -7.62 20.79 1.23
CA GLU A 384 -8.07 20.51 -0.15
C GLU A 384 -8.00 19.00 -0.47
N ALA A 385 -6.96 18.32 0.00
CA ALA A 385 -6.81 16.88 -0.17
C ALA A 385 -7.89 16.07 0.58
N TYR A 386 -8.40 16.57 1.71
CA TYR A 386 -9.44 15.91 2.49
C TYR A 386 -10.76 15.88 1.70
N GLU A 387 -11.10 16.98 1.03
CA GLU A 387 -12.27 17.09 0.14
C GLU A 387 -12.07 16.27 -1.14
N LYS A 388 -10.90 16.39 -1.78
CA LYS A 388 -10.55 15.63 -2.99
C LYS A 388 -10.65 14.11 -2.81
N TYR A 389 -10.34 13.62 -1.61
CA TYR A 389 -10.41 12.19 -1.28
C TYR A 389 -11.73 11.78 -0.63
N GLU A 390 -12.70 12.70 -0.50
CA GLU A 390 -14.01 12.45 0.10
C GLU A 390 -13.90 11.81 1.49
N MET A 391 -12.92 12.26 2.29
CA MET A 391 -12.67 11.69 3.63
C MET A 391 -13.79 12.03 4.63
N ASP A 392 -14.69 12.95 4.28
CA ASP A 392 -15.92 13.27 5.00
C ASP A 392 -16.86 12.06 5.15
N GLU A 393 -16.84 11.13 4.20
CA GLU A 393 -17.61 9.87 4.27
C GLU A 393 -16.99 8.89 5.29
N TYR A 394 -15.67 8.98 5.51
CA TYR A 394 -14.91 8.09 6.39
C TYR A 394 -14.19 8.86 7.51
N PRO A 395 -14.92 9.57 8.37
CA PRO A 395 -14.32 10.40 9.41
C PRO A 395 -13.56 9.53 10.42
N LEU A 396 -12.42 10.06 10.88
CA LEU A 396 -11.40 9.32 11.63
C LEU A 396 -11.28 9.74 13.11
N GLY A 397 -12.07 10.73 13.55
CA GLY A 397 -11.98 11.29 14.89
C GLY A 397 -13.16 12.19 15.24
N THR A 398 -13.00 12.97 16.30
CA THR A 398 -13.97 13.98 16.76
C THR A 398 -13.24 15.29 17.02
N ASN A 399 -13.90 16.44 16.85
CA ASN A 399 -13.36 17.70 17.34
C ASN A 399 -13.49 17.73 18.87
N ALA A 400 -12.52 18.35 19.53
CA ALA A 400 -12.46 18.45 20.98
C ALA A 400 -11.97 19.85 21.38
N CYS A 401 -12.50 20.40 22.47
CA CYS A 401 -11.92 21.59 23.09
C CYS A 401 -10.70 21.18 23.91
N VAL A 402 -9.51 21.60 23.50
CA VAL A 402 -8.24 21.26 24.15
C VAL A 402 -7.72 22.47 24.91
N ALA A 403 -7.39 22.28 26.18
CA ALA A 403 -6.66 23.28 26.97
C ALA A 403 -5.21 22.84 27.14
N VAL A 404 -4.28 23.68 26.65
CA VAL A 404 -2.84 23.50 26.86
C VAL A 404 -2.46 24.19 28.18
N ILE A 405 -2.53 23.44 29.29
CA ILE A 405 -2.30 23.95 30.63
C ILE A 405 -1.73 22.85 31.53
N SER A 406 -0.76 23.19 32.37
CA SER A 406 -0.31 22.32 33.46
C SER A 406 -1.18 22.60 34.69
N TYR A 407 -2.14 21.71 34.97
CA TYR A 407 -3.13 21.92 36.03
C TYR A 407 -3.33 20.70 36.93
N THR A 408 -3.55 19.52 36.35
CA THR A 408 -3.98 18.36 37.13
C THR A 408 -2.83 17.64 37.83
N GLY A 409 -1.61 17.74 37.29
CA GLY A 409 -0.45 16.94 37.72
C GLY A 409 -0.49 15.49 37.21
N TYR A 410 -1.61 15.03 36.67
CA TYR A 410 -1.78 13.72 36.02
C TYR A 410 -1.57 13.77 34.51
N ASP A 411 -1.24 14.94 33.98
CA ASP A 411 -0.96 15.24 32.57
C ASP A 411 0.55 15.37 32.29
N MET A 412 1.41 14.91 33.20
CA MET A 412 2.86 14.92 32.97
C MET A 412 3.28 13.92 31.87
N GLU A 413 4.41 14.22 31.20
CA GLU A 413 4.97 13.42 30.11
C GLU A 413 4.03 13.27 28.89
N ASP A 414 3.72 12.02 28.52
CA ASP A 414 2.84 11.64 27.42
C ASP A 414 1.40 11.40 27.91
N ALA A 415 1.04 11.89 29.10
CA ALA A 415 -0.30 11.74 29.64
C ALA A 415 -1.22 12.90 29.23
N MET A 416 -2.51 12.59 29.14
CA MET A 416 -3.57 13.57 28.90
C MET A 416 -4.77 13.23 29.78
N THR A 417 -5.60 14.21 30.05
CA THR A 417 -6.77 14.03 30.93
C THR A 417 -8.04 14.37 30.17
N ILE A 418 -9.07 13.53 30.32
CA ILE A 418 -10.37 13.72 29.65
C ILE A 418 -11.40 14.20 30.66
N ASN A 419 -12.25 15.13 30.25
CA ASN A 419 -13.39 15.60 31.01
C ASN A 419 -14.43 14.47 31.18
N LYS A 420 -14.70 14.11 32.45
CA LYS A 420 -15.63 13.04 32.81
C LYS A 420 -17.04 13.30 32.31
N SER A 421 -17.51 14.54 32.31
CA SER A 421 -18.84 14.89 31.79
C SER A 421 -18.90 14.86 30.27
N SER A 422 -17.80 15.13 29.56
CA SER A 422 -17.72 14.93 28.11
C SER A 422 -17.74 13.44 27.76
N TYR A 423 -16.97 12.63 28.50
CA TYR A 423 -17.03 11.16 28.41
C TYR A 423 -18.46 10.63 28.62
N GLN A 424 -19.16 11.03 29.69
CA GLN A 424 -20.53 10.61 29.95
C GLN A 424 -21.53 11.02 28.86
N ARG A 425 -21.25 12.10 28.13
CA ARG A 425 -22.04 12.57 26.98
C ARG A 425 -21.72 11.83 25.67
N GLY A 426 -20.80 10.86 25.69
CA GLY A 426 -20.46 10.03 24.55
C GLY A 426 -19.20 10.45 23.80
N PHE A 427 -18.36 11.33 24.37
CA PHE A 427 -17.10 11.74 23.77
C PHE A 427 -16.22 10.52 23.45
N ALA A 428 -15.86 10.39 22.17
CA ALA A 428 -15.03 9.33 21.63
C ALA A 428 -15.48 7.87 21.93
N HIS A 429 -16.79 7.64 22.15
CA HIS A 429 -17.31 6.28 22.34
C HIS A 429 -17.11 5.40 21.10
N GLY A 430 -16.56 4.20 21.32
CA GLY A 430 -16.25 3.23 20.28
C GLY A 430 -16.99 1.91 20.45
N THR A 431 -17.08 1.14 19.36
CA THR A 431 -17.55 -0.24 19.37
C THR A 431 -16.59 -1.10 18.56
N VAL A 432 -16.25 -2.26 19.10
CA VAL A 432 -15.52 -3.30 18.39
C VAL A 432 -16.51 -4.35 17.92
N ILE A 433 -16.52 -4.59 16.62
CA ILE A 433 -17.31 -5.64 16.00
C ILE A 433 -16.38 -6.82 15.76
N LYS A 434 -16.72 -7.99 16.29
CA LYS A 434 -15.98 -9.24 16.09
C LYS A 434 -16.91 -10.26 15.47
N VAL A 435 -16.45 -11.04 14.49
CA VAL A 435 -17.24 -12.16 13.95
C VAL A 435 -16.56 -13.47 14.31
N GLU A 436 -17.33 -14.33 14.95
CA GLU A 436 -16.91 -15.68 15.31
C GLU A 436 -17.53 -16.68 14.34
N ARG A 437 -16.67 -17.54 13.78
CA ARG A 437 -17.06 -18.57 12.81
C ARG A 437 -17.11 -19.91 13.50
N ILE A 438 -18.29 -20.50 13.61
CA ILE A 438 -18.49 -21.82 14.20
C ILE A 438 -18.89 -22.79 13.09
N ASN A 439 -17.97 -23.68 12.74
CA ASN A 439 -18.21 -24.76 11.78
C ASN A 439 -18.23 -26.11 12.51
N LEU A 440 -19.40 -26.75 12.54
CA LEU A 440 -19.60 -28.05 13.16
C LEU A 440 -19.20 -29.21 12.25
N VAL A 441 -19.07 -28.95 10.93
CA VAL A 441 -18.58 -29.94 9.97
C VAL A 441 -17.08 -30.11 10.14
N THR A 442 -16.70 -31.04 11.01
CA THR A 442 -15.34 -31.55 11.13
C THR A 442 -15.28 -32.96 10.56
N ASP A 443 -14.13 -33.39 10.02
CA ASP A 443 -13.96 -34.69 9.35
C ASP A 443 -14.38 -35.92 10.21
N ARG A 444 -14.61 -35.73 11.53
CA ARG A 444 -14.93 -36.77 12.51
C ARG A 444 -16.39 -36.79 13.00
N GLU A 445 -17.13 -35.68 12.93
CA GLU A 445 -18.51 -35.57 13.46
C GLU A 445 -19.45 -35.06 12.35
N ARG A 446 -19.95 -35.97 11.49
CA ARG A 446 -20.67 -35.61 10.26
C ARG A 446 -22.13 -35.19 10.43
N LYS A 447 -22.71 -35.23 11.64
CA LYS A 447 -24.13 -34.89 11.87
C LYS A 447 -24.42 -34.13 13.17
N THR A 448 -23.52 -33.22 13.54
CA THR A 448 -23.78 -32.28 14.64
C THR A 448 -24.43 -31.01 14.07
N ILE A 449 -25.62 -30.67 14.56
CA ILE A 449 -26.38 -29.48 14.14
C ILE A 449 -26.56 -28.50 15.31
N PHE A 450 -26.77 -27.23 15.00
CA PHE A 450 -27.29 -26.28 16.00
C PHE A 450 -28.76 -26.58 16.25
N HIS A 451 -29.09 -26.96 17.48
CA HIS A 451 -30.47 -27.23 17.88
C HIS A 451 -30.60 -27.21 19.39
N LYS A 452 -31.72 -26.65 19.90
CA LYS A 452 -32.09 -26.71 21.31
C LYS A 452 -33.28 -27.64 21.49
N MET A 453 -33.10 -28.74 22.23
CA MET A 453 -34.19 -29.63 22.63
C MET A 453 -35.25 -28.87 23.45
N SER A 454 -36.53 -29.10 23.18
CA SER A 454 -37.62 -28.41 23.89
C SER A 454 -37.65 -28.66 25.40
N ARG A 455 -36.96 -29.69 25.89
CA ARG A 455 -36.83 -30.00 27.32
C ARG A 455 -35.76 -29.15 28.04
N ASP A 456 -34.86 -28.51 27.30
CA ASP A 456 -33.79 -27.68 27.85
C ASP A 456 -34.27 -26.22 28.02
N GLU A 457 -34.57 -25.82 29.26
CA GLU A 457 -34.84 -24.42 29.61
C GLU A 457 -33.55 -23.60 29.67
N ILE A 458 -33.01 -23.24 28.50
CA ILE A 458 -31.87 -22.33 28.38
C ILE A 458 -32.39 -20.97 27.88
N PRO A 459 -32.50 -19.95 28.76
CA PRO A 459 -33.07 -18.64 28.42
C PRO A 459 -32.10 -17.77 27.60
N THR A 460 -30.84 -18.16 27.52
CA THR A 460 -29.78 -17.44 26.80
C THR A 460 -29.68 -17.83 25.33
N VAL A 461 -30.41 -18.85 24.86
CA VAL A 461 -30.29 -19.39 23.49
C VAL A 461 -31.67 -19.52 22.85
N GLY A 462 -31.77 -19.25 21.55
CA GLY A 462 -32.99 -19.42 20.76
C GLY A 462 -33.49 -20.86 20.67
N CYS A 463 -34.64 -21.08 20.02
CA CYS A 463 -35.18 -22.41 19.75
C CYS A 463 -34.31 -23.21 18.74
N ASP A 464 -33.56 -22.49 17.91
CA ASP A 464 -32.61 -23.00 16.92
C ASP A 464 -31.25 -23.41 17.51
N GLY A 465 -31.02 -23.20 18.80
CA GLY A 465 -29.71 -23.48 19.43
C GLY A 465 -28.66 -22.40 19.17
N LEU A 466 -29.03 -21.24 18.63
CA LEU A 466 -28.15 -20.10 18.35
C LEU A 466 -28.36 -18.95 19.35
N PRO A 467 -27.38 -18.03 19.49
CA PRO A 467 -27.54 -16.87 20.36
C PRO A 467 -28.62 -15.92 19.83
N ILE A 468 -29.31 -15.25 20.76
CA ILE A 468 -30.41 -14.33 20.46
C ILE A 468 -29.83 -12.97 20.05
N PRO A 469 -30.08 -12.49 18.81
CA PRO A 469 -29.66 -11.16 18.37
C PRO A 469 -30.18 -10.06 19.31
N GLY A 470 -29.31 -9.12 19.66
CA GLY A 470 -29.61 -8.02 20.59
C GLY A 470 -29.34 -8.32 22.06
N ARG A 471 -29.23 -9.61 22.46
CA ARG A 471 -28.93 -9.97 23.86
C ARG A 471 -27.46 -9.70 24.19
N ARG A 472 -27.21 -9.23 25.41
CA ARG A 472 -25.86 -9.12 26.00
C ARG A 472 -25.48 -10.45 26.65
N TYR A 473 -24.28 -10.94 26.34
CA TYR A 473 -23.72 -12.17 26.90
C TYR A 473 -22.55 -11.85 27.82
N PHE A 474 -22.47 -12.57 28.95
CA PHE A 474 -21.38 -12.52 29.92
C PHE A 474 -20.54 -13.80 29.87
N MET A 475 -19.33 -13.74 30.43
CA MET A 475 -18.45 -14.90 30.54
C MET A 475 -19.18 -16.07 31.21
N ASP A 476 -18.95 -17.28 30.70
CA ASP A 476 -19.55 -18.53 31.14
C ASP A 476 -21.06 -18.73 30.89
N GLU A 477 -21.76 -17.74 30.32
CA GLU A 477 -23.14 -17.94 29.86
C GLU A 477 -23.18 -18.85 28.62
N VAL A 478 -24.18 -19.74 28.55
CA VAL A 478 -24.36 -20.59 27.36
C VAL A 478 -24.86 -19.73 26.21
N TYR A 479 -24.14 -19.71 25.08
CA TYR A 479 -24.53 -18.88 23.93
C TYR A 479 -24.91 -19.67 22.68
N TYR A 480 -24.53 -20.95 22.59
CA TYR A 480 -25.07 -21.86 21.58
C TYR A 480 -25.11 -23.30 22.09
N VAL A 481 -25.97 -24.09 21.46
CA VAL A 481 -26.19 -25.50 21.78
C VAL A 481 -26.08 -26.33 20.51
N THR A 482 -25.35 -27.43 20.60
CA THR A 482 -25.16 -28.36 19.49
C THR A 482 -25.76 -29.71 19.84
N TYR A 483 -26.48 -30.30 18.89
CA TYR A 483 -27.12 -31.60 19.01
C TYR A 483 -26.52 -32.57 17.99
N ASN A 484 -26.05 -33.72 18.46
CA ASN A 484 -25.56 -34.79 17.59
C ASN A 484 -26.73 -35.73 17.20
N MET A 485 -27.05 -35.80 15.91
CA MET A 485 -28.16 -36.62 15.41
C MET A 485 -27.90 -38.13 15.52
N GLU A 486 -26.64 -38.57 15.64
CA GLU A 486 -26.26 -39.99 15.71
C GLU A 486 -26.23 -40.51 17.14
N THR A 487 -25.66 -39.73 18.07
CA THR A 487 -25.55 -40.14 19.49
C THR A 487 -26.71 -39.66 20.35
N GLY A 488 -27.47 -38.66 19.90
CA GLY A 488 -28.52 -38.01 20.69
C GLY A 488 -27.98 -37.06 21.77
N ASP A 489 -26.66 -36.82 21.80
CA ASP A 489 -26.04 -35.98 22.82
C ASP A 489 -26.21 -34.49 22.51
N THR A 490 -26.53 -33.72 23.56
CA THR A 490 -26.60 -32.26 23.51
C THR A 490 -25.40 -31.65 24.24
N ARG A 491 -24.58 -30.86 23.54
CA ARG A 491 -23.45 -30.12 24.13
C ARG A 491 -23.79 -28.63 24.23
N LYS A 492 -23.58 -28.07 25.43
CA LYS A 492 -23.81 -26.65 25.74
C LYS A 492 -22.48 -25.92 25.70
N HIS A 493 -22.37 -24.88 24.88
CA HIS A 493 -21.12 -24.14 24.71
C HIS A 493 -21.21 -22.77 25.36
N LYS A 494 -20.21 -22.45 26.17
CA LYS A 494 -20.16 -21.24 27.00
C LYS A 494 -19.40 -20.11 26.32
N PHE A 495 -19.82 -18.88 26.62
CA PHE A 495 -19.19 -17.68 26.12
C PHE A 495 -17.84 -17.48 26.79
N HIS A 496 -16.78 -17.50 25.99
CA HIS A 496 -15.40 -17.59 26.46
C HIS A 496 -14.68 -16.24 26.48
N TYR A 497 -15.29 -15.16 25.97
CA TYR A 497 -14.68 -13.84 26.03
C TYR A 497 -14.85 -13.24 27.42
N ALA A 498 -13.75 -12.69 27.95
CA ALA A 498 -13.76 -11.98 29.23
C ALA A 498 -14.62 -10.71 29.19
N GLU A 499 -14.71 -10.07 28.02
CA GLU A 499 -15.50 -8.86 27.85
C GLU A 499 -16.93 -9.19 27.42
N PRO A 500 -17.95 -8.64 28.10
CA PRO A 500 -19.33 -8.85 27.71
C PRO A 500 -19.60 -8.22 26.35
N ALA A 501 -20.39 -8.90 25.52
CA ALA A 501 -20.69 -8.47 24.17
C ALA A 501 -22.18 -8.62 23.86
N TYR A 502 -22.71 -7.73 23.02
CA TYR A 502 -24.04 -7.90 22.44
C TYR A 502 -23.95 -8.81 21.22
N CYS A 503 -24.83 -9.80 21.14
CA CYS A 503 -25.05 -10.53 19.91
C CYS A 503 -25.62 -9.57 18.86
N GLY A 504 -24.92 -9.44 17.74
CA GLY A 504 -25.36 -8.71 16.56
C GLY A 504 -26.10 -9.64 15.62
N ASN A 505 -25.67 -9.69 14.36
CA ASN A 505 -26.26 -10.57 13.36
C ASN A 505 -25.70 -11.99 13.49
N VAL A 506 -26.59 -12.98 13.42
CA VAL A 506 -26.23 -14.41 13.28
C VAL A 506 -26.52 -14.81 11.84
N ARG A 507 -25.50 -15.21 11.09
CA ARG A 507 -25.65 -15.65 9.70
C ARG A 507 -25.46 -17.15 9.61
N ILE A 508 -26.45 -17.82 9.05
CA ILE A 508 -26.41 -19.25 8.84
C ILE A 508 -25.90 -19.52 7.42
N VAL A 509 -24.96 -20.45 7.30
CA VAL A 509 -24.48 -20.97 6.02
C VAL A 509 -25.00 -22.39 5.90
N GLN A 510 -26.09 -22.55 5.15
CA GLN A 510 -26.77 -23.84 4.99
C GLN A 510 -26.48 -24.44 3.60
N SER A 511 -26.38 -25.77 3.55
CA SER A 511 -26.49 -26.57 2.32
C SER A 511 -27.90 -27.15 2.28
N ASP A 512 -28.59 -27.13 1.14
CA ASP A 512 -30.01 -27.48 1.01
C ASP A 512 -30.41 -28.84 1.59
N THR A 513 -29.45 -29.75 1.76
CA THR A 513 -29.66 -31.13 2.23
C THR A 513 -29.40 -31.33 3.73
N ASP A 514 -28.68 -30.43 4.38
CA ASP A 514 -28.20 -30.62 5.75
C ASP A 514 -28.71 -29.48 6.66
N GLY A 515 -28.90 -29.79 7.94
CA GLY A 515 -29.35 -28.81 8.93
C GLY A 515 -28.36 -27.65 9.15
N ILE A 516 -28.61 -26.81 10.14
CA ILE A 516 -27.71 -25.71 10.48
C ILE A 516 -26.42 -26.31 11.04
N MET A 517 -25.33 -26.28 10.26
CA MET A 517 -24.01 -26.81 10.66
C MET A 517 -22.92 -25.75 10.69
N HIS A 518 -23.16 -24.59 10.08
CA HIS A 518 -22.18 -23.51 10.00
C HIS A 518 -22.86 -22.17 10.26
N ALA A 519 -22.36 -21.44 11.27
CA ALA A 519 -22.89 -20.15 11.68
C ALA A 519 -21.76 -19.12 11.86
N LEU A 520 -22.05 -17.87 11.47
CA LEU A 520 -21.22 -16.70 11.71
C LEU A 520 -21.94 -15.81 12.71
N ILE A 521 -21.40 -15.71 13.92
CA ILE A 521 -22.00 -14.93 15.00
C ILE A 521 -21.23 -13.63 15.14
N GLN A 522 -21.92 -12.52 14.96
CA GLN A 522 -21.35 -11.19 15.17
C GLN A 522 -21.51 -10.76 16.63
N TRP A 523 -20.42 -10.29 17.22
CA TRP A 523 -20.33 -9.74 18.55
C TRP A 523 -20.05 -8.24 18.49
N ARG A 524 -20.81 -7.44 19.22
CA ARG A 524 -20.57 -6.00 19.40
C ARG A 524 -20.11 -5.75 20.82
N ILE A 525 -18.86 -5.35 20.96
CA ILE A 525 -18.20 -5.07 22.24
C ILE A 525 -18.13 -3.55 22.39
N GLU A 526 -18.74 -3.03 23.45
CA GLU A 526 -18.66 -1.60 23.79
C GLU A 526 -17.24 -1.27 24.26
N ARG A 527 -16.64 -0.24 23.66
CA ARG A 527 -15.29 0.23 23.97
C ARG A 527 -15.31 1.73 24.15
N ASN A 528 -15.83 2.17 25.29
CA ASN A 528 -15.77 3.57 25.67
C ASN A 528 -14.36 3.91 26.19
N PRO A 529 -13.89 5.16 26.06
CA PRO A 529 -12.58 5.58 26.54
C PRO A 529 -12.34 5.24 28.02
N ILE A 530 -11.35 4.40 28.30
CA ILE A 530 -10.92 4.10 29.67
C ILE A 530 -9.55 4.70 29.96
N ILE A 531 -9.17 4.69 31.24
CA ILE A 531 -7.81 5.05 31.66
C ILE A 531 -6.82 4.06 31.01
N GLY A 532 -5.75 4.58 30.43
CA GLY A 532 -4.76 3.81 29.68
C GLY A 532 -4.97 3.79 28.16
N ASP A 533 -6.15 4.20 27.68
CA ASP A 533 -6.39 4.35 26.24
C ASP A 533 -5.56 5.49 25.65
N LYS A 534 -5.26 5.37 24.35
CA LYS A 534 -4.37 6.29 23.64
C LYS A 534 -5.18 7.17 22.69
N PHE A 535 -4.95 8.46 22.80
CA PHE A 535 -5.48 9.50 21.92
C PHE A 535 -4.34 10.19 21.21
N ALA A 536 -4.62 10.80 20.05
CA ALA A 536 -3.61 11.59 19.36
C ALA A 536 -4.24 12.75 18.59
N SER A 537 -3.50 13.86 18.50
CA SER A 537 -3.80 14.94 17.57
C SER A 537 -3.46 14.52 16.13
N ARG A 538 -3.66 15.41 15.16
CA ARG A 538 -3.22 15.21 13.76
C ARG A 538 -1.75 15.58 13.52
N HIS A 539 -0.96 15.78 14.58
CA HIS A 539 0.44 16.23 14.50
C HIS A 539 1.41 15.22 15.11
N GLY A 540 1.00 13.94 15.25
CA GLY A 540 1.85 12.92 15.88
C GLY A 540 2.00 13.12 17.39
N GLN A 541 1.10 13.89 18.00
CA GLN A 541 1.06 14.16 19.43
C GLN A 541 0.16 13.14 20.12
N LYS A 542 0.76 12.07 20.65
CA LYS A 542 0.05 10.99 21.31
C LYS A 542 0.01 11.22 22.82
N GLY A 543 -1.17 11.03 23.41
CA GLY A 543 -1.42 11.08 24.84
C GLY A 543 -2.09 9.80 25.35
N ILE A 544 -1.71 9.33 26.54
CA ILE A 544 -2.41 8.27 27.27
C ILE A 544 -3.40 8.93 28.22
N ASN A 545 -4.67 8.55 28.16
CA ASN A 545 -5.68 9.02 29.10
C ASN A 545 -5.32 8.54 30.52
N SER A 546 -4.89 9.46 31.39
CA SER A 546 -4.45 9.14 32.75
C SER A 546 -5.61 9.13 33.74
N PHE A 547 -6.59 10.03 33.54
CA PHE A 547 -7.69 10.21 34.47
C PHE A 547 -8.93 10.81 33.78
N LEU A 548 -10.11 10.42 34.27
CA LEU A 548 -11.37 11.07 33.91
C LEU A 548 -11.70 12.14 34.95
N TRP A 549 -11.36 13.40 34.66
CA TRP A 549 -11.44 14.48 35.63
C TRP A 549 -12.88 15.02 35.77
N PRO A 550 -13.40 15.18 37.00
CA PRO A 550 -14.72 15.77 37.22
C PRO A 550 -14.80 17.20 36.68
N VAL A 551 -15.92 17.53 36.02
CA VAL A 551 -16.11 18.83 35.35
C VAL A 551 -16.07 19.99 36.33
N GLU A 552 -16.55 19.79 37.55
CA GLU A 552 -16.57 20.74 38.65
C GLU A 552 -15.16 21.16 39.12
N SER A 553 -14.15 20.34 38.81
CA SER A 553 -12.76 20.56 39.21
C SER A 553 -11.86 20.97 38.04
N LEU A 554 -12.41 21.10 36.82
CA LEU A 554 -11.68 21.55 35.64
C LEU A 554 -11.68 23.08 35.54
N PRO A 555 -10.63 23.67 34.93
CA PRO A 555 -10.65 25.09 34.61
C PRO A 555 -11.75 25.40 33.58
N PHE A 556 -12.31 26.60 33.66
CA PHE A 556 -13.31 27.09 32.71
C PHE A 556 -12.87 28.45 32.16
N SER A 557 -13.25 28.74 30.92
CA SER A 557 -13.01 30.05 30.28
C SER A 557 -13.94 31.12 30.86
N GLU A 558 -13.69 32.39 30.56
CA GLU A 558 -14.60 33.50 30.93
C GLU A 558 -16.02 33.30 30.38
N SER A 559 -16.16 32.62 29.23
CA SER A 559 -17.45 32.23 28.64
C SER A 559 -18.12 31.02 29.32
N GLY A 560 -17.47 30.41 30.31
CA GLY A 560 -17.96 29.22 31.01
C GLY A 560 -17.74 27.90 30.26
N MET A 561 -16.90 27.88 29.23
CA MET A 561 -16.55 26.64 28.52
C MET A 561 -15.52 25.86 29.34
N VAL A 562 -15.76 24.55 29.48
CA VAL A 562 -14.85 23.61 30.14
C VAL A 562 -14.22 22.74 29.06
N PRO A 563 -12.87 22.55 29.03
CA PRO A 563 -12.23 21.76 28.00
C PRO A 563 -12.64 20.29 28.07
N ASP A 564 -12.61 19.62 26.92
CA ASP A 564 -12.81 18.17 26.82
C ASP A 564 -11.52 17.41 27.16
N ILE A 565 -10.37 18.00 26.78
CA ILE A 565 -9.03 17.44 26.95
C ILE A 565 -8.13 18.49 27.61
N ILE A 566 -7.38 18.08 28.62
CA ILE A 566 -6.21 18.82 29.11
C ILE A 566 -4.95 18.14 28.58
N PHE A 567 -4.06 18.95 28.02
CA PHE A 567 -2.76 18.54 27.55
C PHE A 567 -1.67 19.44 28.12
N ASN A 568 -0.55 18.85 28.52
CA ASN A 568 0.50 19.60 29.21
C ASN A 568 1.41 20.36 28.23
N PRO A 569 1.67 21.66 28.46
CA PRO A 569 2.56 22.47 27.62
C PRO A 569 3.99 21.91 27.51
N HIS A 570 4.47 21.17 28.52
CA HIS A 570 5.80 20.55 28.47
C HIS A 570 5.96 19.52 27.34
N GLY A 571 4.86 19.05 26.74
CA GLY A 571 4.87 18.16 25.59
C GLY A 571 5.24 18.84 24.25
N PHE A 572 5.28 20.17 24.19
CA PHE A 572 5.56 20.91 22.94
C PHE A 572 7.06 21.18 22.70
N PRO A 573 7.87 21.67 23.66
CA PRO A 573 9.25 22.07 23.39
C PRO A 573 10.15 20.96 22.82
N SER A 574 9.99 19.72 23.28
CA SER A 574 10.77 18.57 22.80
C SER A 574 10.25 17.98 21.48
N ARG A 575 8.99 18.27 21.13
CA ARG A 575 8.31 17.67 19.98
C ARG A 575 8.19 18.61 18.79
N MET A 576 8.22 19.91 19.03
CA MET A 576 8.22 20.97 18.02
C MET A 576 7.07 20.80 17.00
N THR A 577 5.87 20.55 17.50
CA THR A 577 4.62 20.37 16.74
C THR A 577 3.85 21.69 16.63
N ILE A 578 4.49 22.73 16.09
CA ILE A 578 3.92 24.09 16.04
C ILE A 578 2.68 24.12 15.15
N GLY A 579 2.59 23.24 14.14
CA GLY A 579 1.40 23.10 13.31
C GLY A 579 0.12 22.75 14.09
N GLU A 580 0.23 22.24 15.34
CA GLU A 580 -0.93 22.00 16.21
C GLU A 580 -1.45 23.28 16.88
N ASP A 581 -0.59 24.29 17.05
CA ASP A 581 -0.94 25.57 17.66
C ASP A 581 -1.63 26.53 16.66
N PHE A 582 -1.39 26.33 15.35
CA PHE A 582 -2.04 27.03 14.24
C PHE A 582 -3.42 26.43 13.93
#